data_AF-A0A3Q7SAG6-F1
#
_entry.id   AF-A0A3Q7SAG6-F1
#
_cell.length_a   1.000
_cell.length_b   1.000
_cell.length_c   1.000
_cell.angle_alpha   90.00
_cell.angle_beta   90.00
_cell.angle_gamma   90.00
#
_symmetry.space_group_name_H-M   'P 1'
#
loop_
_entity.id
_entity.type
_entity.pdbx_description
1 polymer ?
#
loop_
_entity_poly.entity_id
_entity_poly.type
_entity_poly.pdbx_seq_one_letter_code
_entity_poly.pdbx_strand_id
1 'polypeptide(L)'
;MWLLVNVILILWASCSHGQETCDMPVFVNARLKSGGTRFQLNDQLDFECYDGYESRHGRSMGSIVCSNSGWSDIPMCYESNCRIPQIEKYLIVEPKKEKYKVGDVLKFSCREGLTRVGPDSVQCYYFGWSPNFPTCKELVKSCGTPPQLTNGAVNETKKEKYEHDEVVDYVCNPGFLMKGPNKIQCVDGIWTTLPLCIEARTCGNTPGLAYGYALGSSAPPYHHGDSLEFNCKETFTLTGYRSVTCVGGKWTQLPQCVATNHSGKCKFSQLSGNEVVEFDHNTSISYKCRRRLEYKYSVCINGRWDPEVACPELQTQSCPPPPQIPNAQDMTTTVNYQDGGKISILCQEDYVIQDSEEVVCKGGRWQSIPRCVEKIPCSQPPHIEHGIMRASNSSEEREETFNSSLYVHGTKLSYICKDGFRISGEDGITCYMGKWSSPPCCVGEDNISGPWYDE
;
A
#
# COMPACT_ATOMS: atom_id res chain seq x y z
N MET A 1 65.01 38.91 -58.26
CA MET A 1 65.26 40.32 -57.90
C MET A 1 64.00 40.85 -57.22
N TRP A 2 64.05 41.04 -55.89
CA TRP A 2 63.25 41.95 -55.03
C TRP A 2 61.70 41.89 -55.09
N LEU A 3 60.94 41.43 -54.08
CA LEU A 3 60.60 41.95 -52.73
C LEU A 3 59.42 42.97 -52.64
N LEU A 4 58.51 42.68 -51.66
CA LEU A 4 57.50 43.51 -50.95
C LEU A 4 56.07 43.60 -51.56
N VAL A 5 55.06 42.87 -51.05
CA VAL A 5 54.21 42.99 -49.81
C VAL A 5 52.98 43.89 -50.00
N ASN A 6 51.76 43.31 -49.90
CA ASN A 6 50.81 43.68 -48.84
C ASN A 6 49.67 42.66 -48.67
N VAL A 7 49.34 42.44 -47.40
CA VAL A 7 48.45 41.42 -46.82
C VAL A 7 47.08 42.03 -46.56
N ILE A 8 45.99 41.34 -46.91
CA ILE A 8 44.70 41.48 -46.22
C ILE A 8 44.17 40.07 -45.94
N LEU A 9 44.40 39.62 -44.71
CA LEU A 9 43.77 38.46 -44.08
C LEU A 9 42.51 38.97 -43.36
N ILE A 10 41.33 38.64 -43.88
CA ILE A 10 40.09 38.73 -43.10
C ILE A 10 39.88 37.35 -42.47
N LEU A 11 40.41 37.18 -41.25
CA LEU A 11 40.07 36.08 -40.37
C LEU A 11 38.61 36.27 -39.90
N TRP A 12 37.71 35.43 -40.38
CA TRP A 12 36.45 35.18 -39.68
C TRP A 12 36.81 34.29 -38.48
N ALA A 13 37.14 34.92 -37.36
CA ALA A 13 37.18 34.25 -36.08
C ALA A 13 35.75 33.82 -35.74
N SER A 14 35.44 32.54 -35.95
CA SER A 14 34.28 31.91 -35.37
C SER A 14 34.37 32.09 -33.85
N CYS A 15 33.55 32.98 -33.32
CA CYS A 15 33.46 33.24 -31.90
C CYS A 15 32.84 32.00 -31.24
N SER A 16 33.68 31.08 -30.76
CA SER A 16 33.26 30.02 -29.84
C SER A 16 33.00 30.67 -28.47
N HIS A 17 31.83 31.28 -28.32
CA HIS A 17 31.31 31.62 -27.00
C HIS A 17 31.09 30.30 -26.24
N GLY A 18 32.00 29.98 -25.32
CA GLY A 18 31.77 28.95 -24.32
C GLY A 18 30.53 29.31 -23.52
N GLN A 19 29.69 28.32 -23.21
CA GLN A 19 28.45 28.56 -22.50
C GLN A 19 28.76 28.76 -21.01
N GLU A 20 28.51 29.96 -20.48
CA GLU A 20 28.83 30.30 -19.08
C GLU A 20 27.83 29.72 -18.06
N THR A 21 26.65 29.28 -18.53
CA THR A 21 25.57 28.73 -17.69
C THR A 21 24.81 27.62 -18.40
N CYS A 22 24.34 26.62 -17.66
CA CYS A 22 23.50 25.55 -18.19
C CYS A 22 22.00 25.81 -17.92
N ASP A 23 21.17 25.54 -18.92
CA ASP A 23 19.70 25.53 -18.79
C ASP A 23 19.19 24.21 -18.20
N MET A 24 17.93 24.17 -17.77
CA MET A 24 17.29 22.95 -17.25
C MET A 24 17.34 21.80 -18.29
N PRO A 25 17.94 20.65 -17.98
CA PRO A 25 18.03 19.53 -18.92
C PRO A 25 16.68 18.82 -19.10
N VAL A 26 16.55 18.06 -20.19
CA VAL A 26 15.41 17.17 -20.40
C VAL A 26 15.64 15.85 -19.66
N PHE A 27 14.68 15.47 -18.84
CA PHE A 27 14.71 14.21 -18.07
C PHE A 27 14.02 13.10 -18.85
N VAL A 28 14.67 11.94 -18.94
CA VAL A 28 14.11 10.74 -19.58
C VAL A 28 13.98 9.66 -18.51
N ASN A 29 12.73 9.31 -18.19
CA ASN A 29 12.39 8.40 -17.08
C ASN A 29 13.01 8.80 -15.74
N ALA A 30 13.16 10.10 -15.50
CA ALA A 30 13.77 10.68 -14.32
C ALA A 30 13.03 11.96 -13.89
N ARG A 31 13.25 12.38 -12.64
CA ARG A 31 12.78 13.63 -12.06
C ARG A 31 13.91 14.36 -11.34
N LEU A 32 13.80 15.68 -11.27
CA LEU A 32 14.74 16.53 -10.52
C LEU A 32 14.55 16.34 -9.01
N LYS A 33 15.66 16.19 -8.26
CA LYS A 33 15.61 16.03 -6.79
C LYS A 33 15.39 17.35 -6.06
N SER A 34 16.02 18.44 -6.51
CA SER A 34 15.97 19.76 -5.87
C SER A 34 15.88 20.88 -6.89
N GLY A 35 14.95 21.82 -6.66
CA GLY A 35 14.52 22.84 -7.61
C GLY A 35 15.54 23.98 -7.82
N GLY A 36 15.91 24.18 -9.08
CA GLY A 36 16.65 25.33 -9.59
C GLY A 36 16.31 25.52 -11.08
N THR A 37 16.34 26.76 -11.57
CA THR A 37 16.01 27.09 -12.97
C THR A 37 17.21 27.58 -13.78
N ARG A 38 18.35 27.87 -13.12
CA ARG A 38 19.61 28.26 -13.74
C ARG A 38 20.79 27.65 -12.97
N PHE A 39 21.75 27.11 -13.70
CA PHE A 39 22.89 26.39 -13.16
C PHE A 39 24.19 27.02 -13.67
N GLN A 40 25.08 27.36 -12.74
CA GLN A 40 26.40 27.91 -13.00
C GLN A 40 27.39 26.81 -13.36
N LEU A 41 28.54 27.20 -13.90
CA LEU A 41 29.64 26.28 -14.16
C LEU A 41 30.08 25.52 -12.90
N ASN A 42 30.26 24.21 -13.05
CA ASN A 42 30.52 23.23 -11.99
C ASN A 42 29.35 22.93 -11.03
N ASP A 43 28.16 23.49 -11.26
CA ASP A 43 26.98 23.07 -10.52
C ASP A 43 26.67 21.60 -10.80
N GLN A 44 26.40 20.85 -9.74
CA GLN A 44 25.96 19.47 -9.80
C GLN A 44 24.44 19.42 -9.67
N LEU A 45 23.78 18.78 -10.62
CA LEU A 45 22.35 18.51 -10.62
C LEU A 45 22.12 17.05 -10.33
N ASP A 46 21.44 16.77 -9.22
CA ASP A 46 21.03 15.43 -8.83
C ASP A 46 19.62 15.13 -9.34
N PHE A 47 19.47 13.95 -9.94
CA PHE A 47 18.20 13.45 -10.45
C PHE A 47 17.92 12.06 -9.91
N GLU A 48 16.62 11.76 -9.83
CA GLU A 48 16.11 10.49 -9.36
C GLU A 48 15.40 9.79 -10.51
N CYS A 49 15.70 8.51 -10.73
CA CYS A 49 15.01 7.72 -11.73
C CYS A 49 13.57 7.43 -11.29
N TYR A 50 12.64 7.36 -12.24
CA TYR A 50 11.33 6.78 -11.96
C TYR A 50 11.49 5.30 -11.59
N ASP A 51 10.54 4.79 -10.83
CA ASP A 51 10.59 3.42 -10.36
C ASP A 51 10.57 2.42 -11.51
N GLY A 52 11.40 1.39 -11.34
CA GLY A 52 11.67 0.42 -12.41
C GLY A 52 12.70 0.94 -13.40
N TYR A 53 13.34 2.08 -13.16
CA TYR A 53 14.46 2.59 -13.94
C TYR A 53 15.72 2.83 -13.07
N GLU A 54 16.88 2.64 -13.67
CA GLU A 54 18.21 2.86 -13.10
C GLU A 54 19.06 3.76 -13.99
N SER A 55 19.97 4.51 -13.39
CA SER A 55 20.95 5.31 -14.12
C SER A 55 21.92 4.40 -14.90
N ARG A 56 22.73 4.99 -15.79
CA ARG A 56 23.80 4.27 -16.53
C ARG A 56 24.71 3.42 -15.62
N HIS A 57 24.83 3.80 -14.34
CA HIS A 57 25.66 3.13 -13.33
C HIS A 57 24.89 2.12 -12.47
N GLY A 58 23.63 1.81 -12.79
CA GLY A 58 22.80 0.87 -12.04
C GLY A 58 22.36 1.39 -10.66
N ARG A 59 22.14 2.71 -10.53
CA ARG A 59 21.70 3.36 -9.28
C ARG A 59 20.34 4.02 -9.50
N SER A 60 19.50 4.09 -8.47
CA SER A 60 18.21 4.82 -8.49
C SER A 60 18.37 6.33 -8.61
N MET A 61 19.60 6.82 -8.43
CA MET A 61 19.96 8.22 -8.52
C MET A 61 21.15 8.40 -9.46
N GLY A 62 21.22 9.58 -10.08
CA GLY A 62 22.35 10.02 -10.87
C GLY A 62 22.64 11.49 -10.64
N SER A 63 23.81 11.93 -11.09
CA SER A 63 24.19 13.34 -11.08
C SER A 63 24.85 13.72 -12.40
N ILE A 64 24.64 14.95 -12.80
CA ILE A 64 25.29 15.58 -13.95
C ILE A 64 25.91 16.91 -13.51
N VAL A 65 26.97 17.33 -14.18
CA VAL A 65 27.70 18.55 -13.83
C VAL A 65 27.67 19.52 -15.02
N CYS A 66 27.41 20.80 -14.74
CA CYS A 66 27.46 21.85 -15.75
C CYS A 66 28.91 22.20 -16.10
N SER A 67 29.26 22.13 -17.38
CA SER A 67 30.61 22.42 -17.90
C SER A 67 30.57 23.50 -18.98
N ASN A 68 31.75 23.97 -19.44
CA ASN A 68 31.87 25.03 -20.47
C ASN A 68 31.22 24.67 -21.82
N SER A 69 30.92 23.37 -22.03
CA SER A 69 30.26 22.82 -23.20
C SER A 69 28.81 22.37 -22.94
N GLY A 70 28.22 22.75 -21.80
CA GLY A 70 26.90 22.29 -21.35
C GLY A 70 26.98 21.15 -20.31
N TRP A 71 25.89 20.42 -20.13
CA TRP A 71 25.81 19.32 -19.16
C TRP A 71 26.74 18.16 -19.52
N SER A 72 27.33 17.53 -18.50
CA SER A 72 28.23 16.38 -18.65
C SER A 72 27.57 15.14 -19.25
N ASP A 73 26.26 14.98 -19.04
CA ASP A 73 25.44 13.89 -19.60
C ASP A 73 23.96 14.31 -19.63
N ILE A 74 23.11 13.51 -20.26
CA ILE A 74 21.67 13.66 -20.25
C ILE A 74 21.11 12.85 -19.06
N PRO A 75 20.22 13.40 -18.21
CA PRO A 75 19.61 12.68 -17.09
C PRO A 75 18.59 11.65 -17.60
N MET A 76 19.12 10.51 -18.04
CA MET A 76 18.38 9.40 -18.64
C MET A 76 18.51 8.14 -17.78
N CYS A 77 17.36 7.51 -17.51
CA CYS A 77 17.28 6.23 -16.81
C CYS A 77 16.73 5.12 -17.72
N TYR A 78 17.22 3.90 -17.49
CA TYR A 78 16.92 2.69 -18.27
C TYR A 78 16.20 1.67 -17.41
N GLU A 79 15.38 0.78 -17.99
CA GLU A 79 14.66 -0.23 -17.22
C GLU A 79 15.59 -1.05 -16.30
N SER A 80 15.28 -1.05 -15.00
CA SER A 80 16.02 -1.78 -13.98
C SER A 80 15.91 -3.28 -14.19
N ASN A 81 17.04 -3.97 -14.06
CA ASN A 81 17.11 -5.43 -14.09
C ASN A 81 17.76 -5.93 -12.81
N CYS A 82 17.19 -6.96 -12.20
CA CYS A 82 17.85 -7.61 -11.08
C CYS A 82 19.00 -8.50 -11.57
N ARG A 83 20.14 -8.40 -10.88
CA ARG A 83 21.31 -9.25 -11.11
C ARG A 83 21.43 -10.21 -9.95
N ILE A 84 21.85 -11.43 -10.22
CA ILE A 84 22.16 -12.37 -9.14
C ILE A 84 23.57 -12.02 -8.61
N PRO A 85 23.74 -11.69 -7.31
CA PRO A 85 25.06 -11.64 -6.67
C PRO A 85 25.78 -13.00 -6.74
N GLN A 86 27.04 -13.03 -6.30
CA GLN A 86 27.83 -14.27 -6.23
C GLN A 86 27.07 -15.33 -5.41
N ILE A 87 26.56 -16.37 -6.09
CA ILE A 87 25.79 -17.46 -5.47
C ILE A 87 26.75 -18.35 -4.71
N GLU A 88 26.39 -18.71 -3.47
CA GLU A 88 27.12 -19.70 -2.69
C GLU A 88 27.23 -21.04 -3.43
N LYS A 89 28.38 -21.73 -3.30
CA LYS A 89 28.69 -22.98 -4.04
C LYS A 89 27.60 -24.06 -3.91
N TYR A 90 26.91 -24.08 -2.78
CA TYR A 90 25.94 -25.11 -2.39
C TYR A 90 24.49 -24.73 -2.63
N LEU A 91 24.23 -23.49 -3.05
CA LEU A 91 22.90 -22.99 -3.34
C LEU A 91 22.58 -23.20 -4.83
N ILE A 92 21.51 -23.95 -5.09
CA ILE A 92 20.96 -24.19 -6.41
C ILE A 92 19.89 -23.12 -6.66
N VAL A 93 19.94 -22.48 -7.83
CA VAL A 93 19.08 -21.35 -8.20
C VAL A 93 18.45 -21.64 -9.56
N GLU A 94 17.14 -21.50 -9.66
CA GLU A 94 16.37 -21.74 -10.89
C GLU A 94 15.26 -20.70 -11.08
N PRO A 95 15.01 -20.19 -12.31
CA PRO A 95 15.80 -20.39 -13.53
C PRO A 95 17.08 -19.52 -13.53
N LYS A 96 18.17 -20.01 -14.11
CA LYS A 96 19.40 -19.21 -14.34
C LYS A 96 19.30 -18.42 -15.65
N LYS A 97 19.40 -17.09 -15.57
CA LYS A 97 19.41 -16.12 -16.67
C LYS A 97 20.55 -15.14 -16.44
N GLU A 98 21.04 -14.51 -17.51
CA GLU A 98 22.05 -13.44 -17.40
C GLU A 98 21.49 -12.14 -16.81
N LYS A 99 20.21 -11.85 -17.10
CA LYS A 99 19.47 -10.69 -16.60
C LYS A 99 18.05 -11.09 -16.21
N TYR A 100 17.55 -10.50 -15.15
CA TYR A 100 16.19 -10.72 -14.66
C TYR A 100 15.42 -9.42 -14.69
N LYS A 101 14.19 -9.49 -15.19
CA LYS A 101 13.29 -8.34 -15.23
C LYS A 101 12.48 -8.27 -13.95
N VAL A 102 11.98 -7.07 -13.62
CA VAL A 102 10.98 -6.90 -12.55
C VAL A 102 9.83 -7.88 -12.74
N GLY A 103 9.48 -8.60 -11.67
CA GLY A 103 8.49 -9.67 -11.65
C GLY A 103 9.03 -11.08 -11.93
N ASP A 104 10.30 -11.23 -12.32
CA ASP A 104 10.94 -12.55 -12.35
C ASP A 104 11.06 -13.12 -10.93
N VAL A 105 10.85 -14.43 -10.80
CA VAL A 105 10.94 -15.17 -9.53
C VAL A 105 12.05 -16.20 -9.66
N LEU A 106 12.92 -16.24 -8.66
CA LEU A 106 13.92 -17.28 -8.48
C LEU A 106 13.47 -18.24 -7.39
N LYS A 107 13.76 -19.52 -7.59
CA LYS A 107 13.61 -20.57 -6.59
C LYS A 107 14.98 -21.09 -6.18
N PHE A 108 15.07 -21.45 -4.92
CA PHE A 108 16.29 -21.87 -4.26
C PHE A 108 16.13 -23.26 -3.66
N SER A 109 17.14 -24.08 -3.83
CA SER A 109 17.29 -25.35 -3.14
C SER A 109 18.74 -25.56 -2.75
N CYS A 110 18.99 -26.41 -1.76
CA CYS A 110 20.35 -26.75 -1.38
C CYS A 110 20.78 -28.05 -2.04
N ARG A 111 22.10 -28.21 -2.23
CA ARG A 111 22.66 -29.52 -2.59
C ARG A 111 22.31 -30.57 -1.52
N GLU A 112 22.30 -31.82 -1.93
CA GLU A 112 21.98 -32.96 -1.08
C GLU A 112 22.81 -32.97 0.22
N GLY A 113 22.15 -33.24 1.35
CA GLY A 113 22.76 -33.23 2.68
C GLY A 113 22.80 -31.87 3.39
N LEU A 114 22.32 -30.80 2.74
CA LEU A 114 22.23 -29.46 3.33
C LEU A 114 20.77 -28.99 3.44
N THR A 115 20.50 -28.18 4.46
CA THR A 115 19.19 -27.58 4.72
C THR A 115 19.22 -26.09 4.37
N ARG A 116 18.15 -25.61 3.71
CA ARG A 116 18.00 -24.21 3.29
C ARG A 116 17.52 -23.36 4.46
N VAL A 117 18.33 -22.38 4.85
CA VAL A 117 18.01 -21.37 5.86
C VAL A 117 17.64 -20.06 5.17
N GLY A 118 16.35 -19.71 5.19
CA GLY A 118 15.82 -18.50 4.54
C GLY A 118 14.65 -18.81 3.60
N PRO A 119 14.28 -17.89 2.70
CA PRO A 119 13.13 -18.04 1.81
C PRO A 119 13.40 -19.04 0.67
N ASP A 120 12.38 -19.72 0.14
CA ASP A 120 12.55 -20.72 -0.93
C ASP A 120 12.58 -20.06 -2.30
N SER A 121 12.14 -18.81 -2.34
CA SER A 121 11.98 -18.05 -3.54
C SER A 121 12.04 -16.56 -3.25
N VAL A 122 12.49 -15.79 -4.23
CA VAL A 122 12.58 -14.34 -4.16
C VAL A 122 12.11 -13.75 -5.48
N GLN A 123 11.53 -12.57 -5.43
CA GLN A 123 11.03 -11.86 -6.61
C GLN A 123 11.86 -10.61 -6.87
N CYS A 124 12.06 -10.30 -8.14
CA CYS A 124 12.68 -9.07 -8.59
C CYS A 124 11.66 -7.93 -8.54
N TYR A 125 11.96 -6.89 -7.77
CA TYR A 125 11.19 -5.65 -7.68
C TYR A 125 11.99 -4.47 -8.23
N TYR A 126 11.36 -3.30 -8.31
CA TYR A 126 12.03 -2.07 -8.73
C TYR A 126 13.20 -1.68 -7.82
N PHE A 127 13.19 -2.13 -6.57
CA PHE A 127 14.26 -1.94 -5.57
C PHE A 127 15.20 -3.15 -5.45
N GLY A 128 15.11 -4.14 -6.34
CA GLY A 128 15.97 -5.32 -6.36
C GLY A 128 15.28 -6.60 -5.87
N TRP A 129 16.08 -7.61 -5.54
CA TRP A 129 15.58 -8.91 -5.07
C TRP A 129 15.06 -8.80 -3.64
N SER A 130 13.87 -9.36 -3.41
CA SER A 130 13.32 -9.49 -2.07
C SER A 130 12.43 -10.74 -1.93
N PRO A 131 12.39 -11.38 -0.74
CA PRO A 131 13.29 -11.19 0.42
C PRO A 131 14.76 -11.51 0.11
N ASN A 132 15.65 -11.36 1.11
CA ASN A 132 17.07 -11.67 0.97
C ASN A 132 17.31 -13.15 0.63
N PHE A 133 18.42 -13.44 -0.06
CA PHE A 133 18.72 -14.80 -0.50
C PHE A 133 18.95 -15.75 0.68
N PRO A 134 18.51 -17.02 0.57
CA PRO A 134 18.77 -18.03 1.59
C PRO A 134 20.23 -18.50 1.58
N THR A 135 20.60 -19.22 2.63
CA THR A 135 21.89 -19.91 2.76
C THR A 135 21.68 -21.42 2.94
N CYS A 136 22.72 -22.22 2.73
CA CYS A 136 22.67 -23.67 2.96
C CYS A 136 23.55 -24.05 4.15
N LYS A 137 23.00 -24.79 5.12
CA LYS A 137 23.72 -25.27 6.31
C LYS A 137 23.58 -26.79 6.49
N GLU A 138 24.61 -27.43 7.02
CA GLU A 138 24.59 -28.86 7.35
C GLU A 138 23.66 -29.17 8.53
N LEU A 139 23.67 -28.30 9.54
CA LEU A 139 22.86 -28.43 10.74
C LEU A 139 22.09 -27.14 10.97
N VAL A 140 20.80 -27.28 11.26
CA VAL A 140 19.90 -26.19 11.61
C VAL A 140 19.39 -26.38 13.03
N LYS A 141 19.13 -25.26 13.71
CA LYS A 141 18.59 -25.26 15.07
C LYS A 141 17.07 -25.17 15.05
N SER A 142 16.47 -25.83 16.03
CA SER A 142 15.06 -25.69 16.37
C SER A 142 14.85 -24.42 17.23
N CYS A 143 13.66 -23.83 17.16
CA CYS A 143 13.26 -22.69 17.96
C CYS A 143 12.59 -23.14 19.27
N GLY A 144 12.59 -22.26 20.27
CA GLY A 144 11.75 -22.40 21.46
C GLY A 144 10.32 -21.92 21.20
N THR A 145 9.56 -21.73 22.29
CA THR A 145 8.21 -21.15 22.21
C THR A 145 8.19 -19.84 21.40
N PRO A 146 7.15 -19.62 20.57
CA PRO A 146 7.06 -18.45 19.72
C PRO A 146 6.82 -17.19 20.59
N PRO A 147 7.33 -16.01 20.16
CA PRO A 147 7.24 -14.79 20.97
C PRO A 147 5.80 -14.34 21.24
N GLN A 148 5.59 -13.53 22.26
CA GLN A 148 4.25 -12.96 22.51
C GLN A 148 3.99 -11.78 21.58
N LEU A 149 2.76 -11.68 21.07
CA LEU A 149 2.30 -10.57 20.23
C LEU A 149 1.49 -9.59 21.06
N THR A 150 1.92 -8.33 21.13
CA THR A 150 1.14 -7.27 21.78
C THR A 150 -0.19 -7.08 21.08
N ASN A 151 -1.30 -7.06 21.82
CA ASN A 151 -2.66 -6.98 21.29
C ASN A 151 -3.01 -8.09 20.29
N GLY A 152 -2.42 -9.27 20.46
CA GLY A 152 -2.74 -10.46 19.68
C GLY A 152 -2.33 -11.75 20.38
N ALA A 153 -2.56 -12.87 19.72
CA ALA A 153 -2.25 -14.19 20.23
C ALA A 153 -1.90 -15.16 19.10
N VAL A 154 -1.25 -16.25 19.47
CA VAL A 154 -1.06 -17.41 18.60
C VAL A 154 -2.41 -18.10 18.41
N ASN A 155 -2.76 -18.46 17.17
CA ASN A 155 -4.04 -19.09 16.81
C ASN A 155 -4.09 -20.60 17.13
N GLU A 156 -2.94 -21.20 17.48
CA GLU A 156 -2.78 -22.64 17.71
C GLU A 156 -2.20 -22.94 19.10
N THR A 157 -2.18 -24.22 19.48
CA THR A 157 -1.54 -24.66 20.72
C THR A 157 -0.03 -24.50 20.66
N LYS A 158 0.53 -23.86 21.70
CA LYS A 158 1.97 -23.64 21.80
C LYS A 158 2.70 -24.94 22.14
N LYS A 159 3.73 -25.28 21.37
CA LYS A 159 4.70 -26.34 21.68
C LYS A 159 5.86 -25.75 22.47
N GLU A 160 6.58 -26.56 23.24
CA GLU A 160 7.81 -26.11 23.91
C GLU A 160 8.97 -25.90 22.93
N LYS A 161 8.99 -26.69 21.86
CA LYS A 161 10.04 -26.72 20.85
C LYS A 161 9.42 -26.81 19.45
N TYR A 162 9.99 -26.04 18.53
CA TYR A 162 9.59 -25.99 17.13
C TYR A 162 10.76 -26.29 16.21
N GLU A 163 10.61 -27.24 15.31
CA GLU A 163 11.66 -27.60 14.36
C GLU A 163 11.83 -26.53 13.27
N HIS A 164 12.99 -26.56 12.59
CA HIS A 164 13.25 -25.67 11.46
C HIS A 164 12.14 -25.76 10.41
N ASP A 165 11.77 -24.64 9.82
CA ASP A 165 10.66 -24.47 8.89
C ASP A 165 9.25 -24.66 9.47
N GLU A 166 9.07 -24.95 10.77
CA GLU A 166 7.73 -24.92 11.37
C GLU A 166 7.16 -23.49 11.42
N VAL A 167 5.86 -23.38 11.12
CA VAL A 167 5.14 -22.11 10.98
C VAL A 167 4.08 -21.98 12.07
N VAL A 168 3.90 -20.77 12.57
CA VAL A 168 2.89 -20.42 13.57
C VAL A 168 2.07 -19.23 13.08
N ASP A 169 0.76 -19.34 13.19
CA ASP A 169 -0.20 -18.31 12.81
C ASP A 169 -0.58 -17.44 14.01
N TYR A 170 -0.64 -16.13 13.80
CA TYR A 170 -1.08 -15.15 14.77
C TYR A 170 -2.40 -14.51 14.35
N VAL A 171 -3.12 -14.01 15.34
CA VAL A 171 -4.34 -13.22 15.19
C VAL A 171 -4.28 -12.01 16.12
N CYS A 172 -4.77 -10.87 15.65
CA CYS A 172 -4.92 -9.69 16.51
C CYS A 172 -6.19 -9.79 17.36
N ASN A 173 -6.15 -9.20 18.54
CA ASN A 173 -7.30 -9.08 19.41
C ASN A 173 -8.38 -8.20 18.74
N PRO A 174 -9.67 -8.35 19.13
CA PRO A 174 -10.73 -7.48 18.63
C PRO A 174 -10.40 -6.00 18.78
N GLY A 175 -10.76 -5.18 17.78
CA GLY A 175 -10.41 -3.76 17.72
C GLY A 175 -9.02 -3.45 17.17
N PHE A 176 -8.18 -4.45 16.87
CA PHE A 176 -6.84 -4.26 16.31
C PHE A 176 -6.71 -4.85 14.90
N LEU A 177 -6.05 -4.11 14.01
CA LEU A 177 -5.71 -4.53 12.67
C LEU A 177 -4.30 -5.10 12.60
N MET A 178 -4.14 -6.18 11.85
CA MET A 178 -2.84 -6.77 11.60
C MET A 178 -2.09 -6.03 10.48
N LYS A 179 -0.84 -5.65 10.76
CA LYS A 179 0.13 -5.14 9.79
C LYS A 179 1.31 -6.12 9.70
N GLY A 180 1.71 -6.46 8.48
CA GLY A 180 2.71 -7.48 8.19
C GLY A 180 2.15 -8.91 8.06
N PRO A 181 3.02 -9.91 7.82
CA PRO A 181 2.66 -11.31 7.70
C PRO A 181 2.01 -11.86 8.97
N ASN A 182 0.85 -12.50 8.84
CA ASN A 182 0.17 -13.16 9.95
C ASN A 182 0.80 -14.49 10.38
N LYS A 183 1.84 -14.94 9.67
CA LYS A 183 2.54 -16.21 9.91
C LYS A 183 4.01 -15.94 10.14
N ILE A 184 4.55 -16.52 11.20
CA ILE A 184 6.00 -16.54 11.46
C ILE A 184 6.54 -17.95 11.29
N GLN A 185 7.81 -18.08 10.91
CA GLN A 185 8.48 -19.36 10.70
C GLN A 185 9.74 -19.46 11.56
N CYS A 186 10.06 -20.67 12.03
CA CYS A 186 11.32 -20.94 12.69
C CYS A 186 12.44 -21.08 11.64
N VAL A 187 13.41 -20.16 11.67
CA VAL A 187 14.55 -20.11 10.74
C VAL A 187 15.85 -20.19 11.53
N ASP A 188 16.36 -21.42 11.64
CA ASP A 188 17.65 -21.76 12.28
C ASP A 188 17.75 -21.24 13.73
N GLY A 189 16.75 -21.59 14.55
CA GLY A 189 16.66 -21.21 15.95
C GLY A 189 16.15 -19.80 16.20
N ILE A 190 15.84 -19.04 15.14
CA ILE A 190 15.32 -17.67 15.23
C ILE A 190 13.95 -17.60 14.54
N TRP A 191 12.96 -17.06 15.23
CA TRP A 191 11.65 -16.78 14.64
C TRP A 191 11.73 -15.59 13.67
N THR A 192 11.05 -15.68 12.53
CA THR A 192 10.88 -14.52 11.64
C THR A 192 10.10 -13.40 12.33
N THR A 193 10.11 -12.21 11.73
CA THR A 193 9.55 -11.01 12.32
C THR A 193 8.06 -11.14 12.64
N LEU A 194 7.68 -10.66 13.83
CA LEU A 194 6.29 -10.67 14.30
C LEU A 194 5.44 -9.67 13.50
N PRO A 195 4.15 -9.95 13.28
CA PRO A 195 3.22 -8.92 12.85
C PRO A 195 3.04 -7.85 13.92
N LEU A 196 2.42 -6.74 13.54
CA LEU A 196 2.01 -5.68 14.45
C LEU A 196 0.48 -5.59 14.49
N CYS A 197 -0.08 -5.47 15.69
CA CYS A 197 -1.50 -5.22 15.89
C CYS A 197 -1.70 -3.74 16.23
N ILE A 198 -2.19 -2.96 15.26
CA ILE A 198 -2.43 -1.52 15.42
C ILE A 198 -3.90 -1.27 15.76
N GLU A 199 -4.17 -0.27 16.60
CA GLU A 199 -5.54 0.08 16.94
C GLU A 199 -6.31 0.49 15.67
N ALA A 200 -7.44 -0.16 15.44
CA ALA A 200 -8.25 0.10 14.27
C ALA A 200 -9.19 1.27 14.52
N ARG A 201 -9.43 2.07 13.47
CA ARG A 201 -10.50 3.07 13.52
C ARG A 201 -11.85 2.38 13.72
N THR A 202 -12.70 3.00 14.53
CA THR A 202 -14.08 2.57 14.67
C THR A 202 -14.85 2.91 13.40
N CYS A 203 -15.80 2.05 13.03
CA CYS A 203 -16.75 2.36 11.97
C CYS A 203 -17.74 3.40 12.47
N GLY A 204 -18.25 4.19 11.53
CA GLY A 204 -19.37 5.10 11.78
C GLY A 204 -20.64 4.33 12.12
N ASN A 205 -21.74 5.08 12.22
CA ASN A 205 -23.06 4.51 12.49
C ASN A 205 -23.42 3.38 11.53
N THR A 206 -24.41 2.56 11.94
CA THR A 206 -24.97 1.48 11.14
C THR A 206 -25.25 1.95 9.71
N PRO A 207 -24.71 1.29 8.68
CA PRO A 207 -24.90 1.70 7.31
C PRO A 207 -26.35 1.47 6.89
N GLY A 208 -26.95 2.45 6.20
CA GLY A 208 -28.31 2.34 5.69
C GLY A 208 -28.38 1.38 4.50
N LEU A 209 -29.35 0.46 4.52
CA LEU A 209 -29.63 -0.46 3.41
C LEU A 209 -30.96 -0.10 2.75
N ALA A 210 -30.93 0.25 1.46
CA ALA A 210 -32.15 0.53 0.70
C ALA A 210 -33.04 -0.71 0.64
N TYR A 211 -34.33 -0.55 0.99
CA TYR A 211 -35.31 -1.64 1.08
C TYR A 211 -34.91 -2.80 2.01
N GLY A 212 -34.04 -2.52 2.98
CA GLY A 212 -33.64 -3.47 4.02
C GLY A 212 -33.46 -2.79 5.37
N TYR A 213 -33.00 -3.56 6.35
CA TYR A 213 -32.72 -3.13 7.70
C TYR A 213 -31.61 -3.98 8.31
N ALA A 214 -30.82 -3.39 9.19
CA ALA A 214 -29.81 -4.10 9.95
C ALA A 214 -30.45 -4.89 11.10
N LEU A 215 -29.97 -6.10 11.30
CA LEU A 215 -30.17 -6.96 12.46
C LEU A 215 -28.88 -6.86 13.28
N GLY A 216 -28.90 -6.12 14.38
CA GLY A 216 -27.67 -5.81 15.11
C GLY A 216 -27.88 -5.58 16.59
N SER A 217 -27.04 -6.28 17.37
CA SER A 217 -27.01 -6.42 18.84
C SER A 217 -25.85 -5.66 19.50
N SER A 218 -25.01 -4.96 18.72
CA SER A 218 -23.92 -4.09 19.19
C SER A 218 -24.30 -2.61 19.06
N ALA A 219 -24.10 -1.85 20.14
CA ALA A 219 -24.28 -0.41 20.16
C ALA A 219 -22.99 0.29 19.72
N PRO A 220 -23.07 1.41 18.97
CA PRO A 220 -21.89 2.19 18.59
C PRO A 220 -21.11 2.69 19.83
N PRO A 221 -19.78 2.88 19.73
CA PRO A 221 -18.96 2.80 18.51
C PRO A 221 -18.65 1.37 18.06
N TYR A 222 -18.64 1.13 16.74
CA TYR A 222 -18.36 -0.19 16.16
C TYR A 222 -16.86 -0.36 15.97
N HIS A 223 -16.26 -1.37 16.59
CA HIS A 223 -14.83 -1.67 16.52
C HIS A 223 -14.51 -2.61 15.34
N HIS A 224 -13.24 -2.68 14.97
CA HIS A 224 -12.81 -3.63 13.94
C HIS A 224 -13.11 -5.08 14.34
N GLY A 225 -13.74 -5.81 13.42
CA GLY A 225 -14.24 -7.16 13.62
C GLY A 225 -15.73 -7.23 13.97
N ASP A 226 -16.33 -6.13 14.43
CA ASP A 226 -17.78 -6.09 14.69
C ASP A 226 -18.55 -6.35 13.40
N SER A 227 -19.58 -7.19 13.48
CA SER A 227 -20.38 -7.57 12.32
C SER A 227 -21.85 -7.33 12.58
N LEU A 228 -22.54 -6.82 11.56
CA LEU A 228 -23.98 -6.59 11.54
C LEU A 228 -24.60 -7.50 10.49
N GLU A 229 -25.69 -8.17 10.84
CA GLU A 229 -26.49 -8.86 9.85
C GLU A 229 -27.48 -7.89 9.20
N PHE A 230 -27.90 -8.18 7.98
CA PHE A 230 -28.91 -7.41 7.28
C PHE A 230 -30.01 -8.31 6.77
N ASN A 231 -31.22 -7.76 6.69
CA ASN A 231 -32.36 -8.39 6.07
C ASN A 231 -33.10 -7.41 5.16
N CYS A 232 -33.82 -7.94 4.18
CA CYS A 232 -34.63 -7.11 3.29
C CYS A 232 -36.06 -6.98 3.80
N LYS A 233 -36.72 -5.87 3.43
CA LYS A 233 -38.16 -5.67 3.67
C LYS A 233 -38.97 -6.67 2.83
N GLU A 234 -40.21 -6.90 3.22
CA GLU A 234 -41.13 -7.78 2.49
C GLU A 234 -41.14 -7.44 0.99
N THR A 235 -41.16 -8.47 0.12
CA THR A 235 -41.07 -8.40 -1.36
C THR A 235 -39.69 -8.10 -1.98
N PHE A 236 -38.63 -8.08 -1.16
CA PHE A 236 -37.25 -7.95 -1.63
C PHE A 236 -36.39 -9.13 -1.16
N THR A 237 -35.49 -9.60 -2.01
CA THR A 237 -34.53 -10.66 -1.70
C THR A 237 -33.13 -10.10 -1.56
N LEU A 238 -32.43 -10.59 -0.53
CA LEU A 238 -31.06 -10.20 -0.23
C LEU A 238 -30.08 -10.88 -1.20
N THR A 239 -29.26 -10.05 -1.84
CA THR A 239 -28.18 -10.43 -2.78
C THR A 239 -26.84 -10.06 -2.14
N GLY A 240 -25.83 -10.93 -2.22
CA GLY A 240 -24.55 -10.74 -1.54
C GLY A 240 -24.49 -11.25 -0.09
N TYR A 241 -23.46 -10.82 0.66
CA TYR A 241 -23.22 -11.30 2.01
C TYR A 241 -24.20 -10.70 3.02
N ARG A 242 -24.94 -11.57 3.73
CA ARG A 242 -25.89 -11.17 4.78
C ARG A 242 -25.24 -10.47 5.98
N SER A 243 -23.96 -10.74 6.22
CA SER A 243 -23.20 -10.19 7.34
C SER A 243 -22.16 -9.21 6.80
N VAL A 244 -22.10 -8.04 7.42
CA VAL A 244 -21.25 -6.92 7.03
C VAL A 244 -20.35 -6.60 8.23
N THR A 245 -19.04 -6.63 8.02
CA THR A 245 -18.04 -6.51 9.08
C THR A 245 -17.35 -5.14 9.03
N CYS A 246 -17.05 -4.56 10.18
CA CYS A 246 -16.23 -3.36 10.29
C CYS A 246 -14.76 -3.71 10.08
N VAL A 247 -14.16 -3.22 9.00
CA VAL A 247 -12.76 -3.43 8.64
C VAL A 247 -12.05 -2.09 8.53
N GLY A 248 -11.19 -1.78 9.51
CA GLY A 248 -10.40 -0.55 9.52
C GLY A 248 -11.21 0.74 9.42
N GLY A 249 -12.33 0.79 10.16
CA GLY A 249 -13.24 1.94 10.16
C GLY A 249 -14.18 2.03 8.95
N LYS A 250 -14.16 1.04 8.05
CA LYS A 250 -15.09 0.94 6.91
C LYS A 250 -15.87 -0.36 6.98
N TRP A 251 -17.17 -0.28 6.74
CA TRP A 251 -17.99 -1.47 6.56
C TRP A 251 -17.59 -2.20 5.27
N THR A 252 -17.56 -3.54 5.31
CA THR A 252 -17.42 -4.36 4.10
C THR A 252 -18.57 -4.10 3.14
N GLN A 253 -18.49 -4.66 1.93
CA GLN A 253 -19.53 -4.49 0.91
C GLN A 253 -20.92 -4.85 1.48
N LEU A 254 -21.85 -3.89 1.41
CA LEU A 254 -23.24 -4.07 1.82
C LEU A 254 -23.95 -5.03 0.85
N PRO A 255 -24.88 -5.85 1.35
CA PRO A 255 -25.77 -6.60 0.47
C PRO A 255 -26.71 -5.67 -0.30
N GLN A 256 -27.39 -6.21 -1.30
CA GLN A 256 -28.41 -5.50 -2.07
C GLN A 256 -29.77 -6.16 -1.91
N CYS A 257 -30.81 -5.37 -1.70
CA CYS A 257 -32.19 -5.84 -1.70
C CYS A 257 -32.79 -5.63 -3.09
N VAL A 258 -33.06 -6.72 -3.80
CA VAL A 258 -33.61 -6.68 -5.16
C VAL A 258 -35.09 -7.03 -5.11
N ALA A 259 -35.93 -6.22 -5.78
CA ALA A 259 -37.36 -6.47 -5.87
C ALA A 259 -37.62 -7.82 -6.57
N THR A 260 -38.47 -8.64 -5.96
CA THR A 260 -38.77 -9.98 -6.48
C THR A 260 -40.01 -9.95 -7.36
N ASN A 261 -39.79 -10.00 -8.67
CA ASN A 261 -40.85 -10.36 -9.61
C ASN A 261 -40.75 -11.89 -9.80
N HIS A 262 -41.65 -12.66 -9.17
CA HIS A 262 -41.67 -14.13 -9.06
C HIS A 262 -41.65 -14.89 -10.41
N SER A 263 -40.59 -14.82 -11.20
CA SER A 263 -40.60 -15.33 -12.59
C SER A 263 -39.37 -16.11 -13.05
N GLY A 264 -38.23 -16.04 -12.35
CA GLY A 264 -36.99 -16.73 -12.75
C GLY A 264 -36.64 -17.93 -11.87
N LYS A 265 -36.56 -19.14 -12.46
CA LYS A 265 -36.06 -20.38 -11.83
C LYS A 265 -34.59 -20.61 -12.17
N CYS A 266 -33.77 -21.01 -11.19
CA CYS A 266 -32.35 -21.30 -11.41
C CYS A 266 -32.14 -22.78 -11.72
N LYS A 267 -31.22 -23.07 -12.64
CA LYS A 267 -30.88 -24.45 -13.03
C LYS A 267 -29.57 -24.86 -12.39
N PHE A 268 -29.52 -26.04 -11.78
CA PHE A 268 -28.29 -26.61 -11.24
C PHE A 268 -28.10 -28.04 -11.78
N SER A 269 -26.90 -28.30 -12.31
CA SER A 269 -26.50 -29.61 -12.80
C SER A 269 -25.55 -30.25 -11.79
N GLN A 270 -25.92 -31.42 -11.26
CA GLN A 270 -25.01 -32.19 -10.42
C GLN A 270 -23.94 -32.87 -11.28
N LEU A 271 -22.68 -32.69 -10.92
CA LEU A 271 -21.50 -33.24 -11.62
C LEU A 271 -21.44 -34.79 -11.72
N SER A 272 -22.44 -35.51 -11.19
CA SER A 272 -22.51 -36.97 -11.21
C SER A 272 -23.82 -37.54 -11.78
N GLY A 273 -24.68 -36.72 -12.38
CA GLY A 273 -25.89 -37.14 -13.08
C GLY A 273 -26.40 -36.05 -14.02
N ASN A 274 -26.84 -36.41 -15.23
CA ASN A 274 -27.38 -35.48 -16.24
C ASN A 274 -28.76 -34.89 -15.88
N GLU A 275 -29.13 -34.85 -14.60
CA GLU A 275 -30.36 -34.24 -14.12
C GLU A 275 -30.14 -32.75 -13.84
N VAL A 276 -30.88 -31.92 -14.55
CA VAL A 276 -30.95 -30.48 -14.31
C VAL A 276 -32.12 -30.24 -13.38
N VAL A 277 -31.82 -29.91 -12.12
CA VAL A 277 -32.84 -29.58 -11.13
C VAL A 277 -33.11 -28.08 -11.19
N GLU A 278 -34.39 -27.71 -11.25
CA GLU A 278 -34.83 -26.33 -11.20
C GLU A 278 -35.14 -25.94 -9.75
N PHE A 279 -34.63 -24.78 -9.35
CA PHE A 279 -34.81 -24.22 -8.03
C PHE A 279 -35.61 -22.93 -8.13
N ASP A 280 -36.63 -22.80 -7.28
CA ASP A 280 -37.41 -21.58 -7.19
C ASP A 280 -36.57 -20.45 -6.59
N HIS A 281 -36.99 -19.22 -6.87
CA HIS A 281 -36.36 -18.02 -6.33
C HIS A 281 -36.22 -18.09 -4.81
N ASN A 282 -35.11 -17.57 -4.27
CA ASN A 282 -34.74 -17.60 -2.85
C ASN A 282 -34.38 -18.99 -2.29
N THR A 283 -34.24 -20.01 -3.15
CA THR A 283 -33.70 -21.29 -2.71
C THR A 283 -32.17 -21.22 -2.57
N SER A 284 -31.65 -21.66 -1.42
CA SER A 284 -30.21 -21.77 -1.16
C SER A 284 -29.75 -23.20 -1.39
N ILE A 285 -28.66 -23.37 -2.13
CA ILE A 285 -27.98 -24.66 -2.30
C ILE A 285 -26.59 -24.63 -1.68
N SER A 286 -26.14 -25.78 -1.19
CA SER A 286 -24.75 -25.99 -0.79
C SER A 286 -24.07 -26.93 -1.79
N TYR A 287 -22.86 -26.59 -2.23
CA TYR A 287 -22.08 -27.42 -3.16
C TYR A 287 -20.61 -27.52 -2.75
N LYS A 288 -19.98 -28.64 -3.10
CA LYS A 288 -18.58 -28.93 -2.79
C LYS A 288 -17.81 -29.18 -4.09
N CYS A 289 -16.71 -28.46 -4.29
CA CYS A 289 -15.84 -28.72 -5.43
C CYS A 289 -14.97 -29.95 -5.15
N ARG A 290 -14.76 -30.81 -6.16
CA ARG A 290 -14.09 -32.13 -6.05
C ARG A 290 -12.67 -32.10 -5.43
N ARG A 291 -12.01 -30.94 -5.43
CA ARG A 291 -10.66 -30.70 -4.85
C ARG A 291 -10.65 -29.79 -3.61
N ARG A 292 -11.81 -29.42 -3.04
CA ARG A 292 -11.89 -28.58 -1.83
C ARG A 292 -12.56 -29.33 -0.68
N LEU A 293 -12.07 -29.11 0.54
CA LEU A 293 -12.67 -29.65 1.76
C LEU A 293 -13.88 -28.84 2.25
N GLU A 294 -13.99 -27.57 1.84
CA GLU A 294 -15.03 -26.63 2.25
C GLU A 294 -16.31 -26.69 1.39
N TYR A 295 -17.46 -26.47 2.04
CA TYR A 295 -18.74 -26.26 1.38
C TYR A 295 -18.92 -24.79 0.97
N LYS A 296 -19.40 -24.55 -0.25
CA LYS A 296 -19.84 -23.24 -0.73
C LYS A 296 -21.35 -23.18 -0.77
N TYR A 297 -21.91 -21.98 -0.70
CA TYR A 297 -23.35 -21.72 -0.82
C TYR A 297 -23.65 -20.77 -1.98
N SER A 298 -24.82 -20.92 -2.59
CA SER A 298 -25.34 -20.01 -3.61
C SER A 298 -26.85 -19.93 -3.51
N VAL A 299 -27.41 -18.75 -3.79
CA VAL A 299 -28.84 -18.46 -3.69
C VAL A 299 -29.40 -18.18 -5.08
N CYS A 300 -30.60 -18.69 -5.36
CA CYS A 300 -31.28 -18.43 -6.63
C CYS A 300 -31.95 -17.05 -6.66
N ILE A 301 -31.46 -16.13 -7.49
CA ILE A 301 -31.95 -14.76 -7.60
C ILE A 301 -32.42 -14.49 -9.03
N ASN A 302 -33.74 -14.41 -9.23
CA ASN A 302 -34.39 -14.16 -10.53
C ASN A 302 -33.81 -15.01 -11.69
N GLY A 303 -33.60 -16.31 -11.46
CA GLY A 303 -33.09 -17.25 -12.46
C GLY A 303 -31.57 -17.34 -12.59
N ARG A 304 -30.80 -16.56 -11.82
CA ARG A 304 -29.33 -16.60 -11.76
C ARG A 304 -28.85 -16.96 -10.35
N TRP A 305 -27.83 -17.81 -10.26
CA TRP A 305 -27.16 -18.15 -9.01
C TRP A 305 -26.24 -17.02 -8.54
N ASP A 306 -26.32 -16.65 -7.27
CA ASP A 306 -25.45 -15.67 -6.62
C ASP A 306 -24.81 -16.23 -5.34
N PRO A 307 -23.47 -16.30 -5.25
CA PRO A 307 -22.52 -16.14 -6.35
C PRO A 307 -22.71 -17.24 -7.41
N GLU A 308 -22.29 -16.99 -8.66
CA GLU A 308 -22.39 -18.00 -9.73
C GLU A 308 -21.73 -19.32 -9.32
N VAL A 309 -22.42 -20.44 -9.56
CA VAL A 309 -21.93 -21.78 -9.24
C VAL A 309 -20.77 -22.12 -10.18
N ALA A 310 -19.56 -21.84 -9.71
CA ALA A 310 -18.33 -22.19 -10.43
C ALA A 310 -17.32 -22.88 -9.50
N CYS A 311 -16.64 -23.88 -10.06
CA CYS A 311 -15.44 -24.50 -9.50
C CYS A 311 -14.25 -24.17 -10.41
N PRO A 312 -13.69 -22.95 -10.34
CA PRO A 312 -12.48 -22.63 -11.10
C PRO A 312 -11.36 -23.60 -10.70
N GLU A 313 -10.68 -24.17 -11.69
CA GLU A 313 -9.43 -24.90 -11.47
C GLU A 313 -8.39 -23.89 -10.95
N LEU A 314 -8.09 -23.95 -9.66
CA LEU A 314 -6.91 -23.27 -9.14
C LEU A 314 -5.69 -24.07 -9.60
N GLN A 315 -5.00 -23.57 -10.62
CA GLN A 315 -3.55 -23.66 -10.60
C GLN A 315 -3.12 -22.91 -9.33
N THR A 316 -2.78 -23.64 -8.28
CA THR A 316 -2.24 -23.07 -7.04
C THR A 316 -0.86 -22.48 -7.34
N GLN A 317 -0.85 -21.25 -7.84
CA GLN A 317 0.36 -20.47 -7.98
C GLN A 317 0.54 -19.71 -6.67
N SER A 318 1.42 -20.23 -5.82
CA SER A 318 1.84 -19.52 -4.61
C SER A 318 2.75 -18.36 -5.00
N CYS A 319 2.59 -17.22 -4.35
CA CYS A 319 3.58 -16.16 -4.39
C CYS A 319 4.79 -16.52 -3.51
N PRO A 320 5.99 -16.04 -3.89
CA PRO A 320 7.14 -16.06 -3.00
C PRO A 320 6.82 -15.32 -1.70
N PRO A 321 7.65 -15.43 -0.66
CA PRO A 321 7.42 -14.67 0.56
C PRO A 321 7.40 -13.17 0.23
N PRO A 322 6.61 -12.39 0.97
CA PRO A 322 6.39 -10.98 0.67
C PRO A 322 7.70 -10.18 0.68
N PRO A 323 7.75 -9.11 -0.13
CA PRO A 323 8.92 -8.26 -0.14
C PRO A 323 9.08 -7.46 1.15
N GLN A 324 10.32 -7.20 1.53
CA GLN A 324 10.65 -6.14 2.47
C GLN A 324 10.72 -4.82 1.71
N ILE A 325 9.68 -3.99 1.86
CA ILE A 325 9.57 -2.70 1.17
C ILE A 325 10.55 -1.71 1.82
N PRO A 326 11.32 -0.92 1.04
CA PRO A 326 12.18 0.13 1.60
C PRO A 326 11.39 1.10 2.49
N ASN A 327 11.96 1.43 3.65
CA ASN A 327 11.36 2.31 4.67
C ASN A 327 10.02 1.81 5.26
N ALA A 328 9.66 0.55 5.03
CA ALA A 328 8.59 -0.13 5.76
C ALA A 328 9.11 -0.69 7.09
N GLN A 329 8.20 -0.95 8.02
CA GLN A 329 8.47 -1.76 9.19
C GLN A 329 9.04 -3.12 8.76
N ASP A 330 9.93 -3.69 9.57
CA ASP A 330 10.42 -5.04 9.30
C ASP A 330 9.23 -6.01 9.32
N MET A 331 9.06 -6.70 8.20
CA MET A 331 8.00 -7.67 8.01
C MET A 331 8.54 -8.91 7.29
N THR A 332 9.84 -9.17 7.50
CA THR A 332 10.53 -10.29 6.87
C THR A 332 9.97 -11.62 7.33
N THR A 333 9.67 -12.47 6.35
CA THR A 333 9.21 -13.84 6.55
C THR A 333 9.68 -14.70 5.38
N THR A 334 9.67 -16.01 5.60
CA THR A 334 10.07 -17.03 4.63
C THR A 334 8.89 -17.87 4.15
N VAL A 335 7.67 -17.49 4.56
CA VAL A 335 6.42 -18.19 4.27
C VAL A 335 5.82 -17.73 2.94
N ASN A 336 5.49 -18.69 2.08
CA ASN A 336 4.80 -18.45 0.82
C ASN A 336 3.31 -18.21 1.02
N TYR A 337 2.74 -17.38 0.14
CA TYR A 337 1.32 -17.04 0.18
C TYR A 337 0.57 -17.68 -0.98
N GLN A 338 -0.65 -18.14 -0.72
CA GLN A 338 -1.54 -18.62 -1.77
C GLN A 338 -2.13 -17.44 -2.55
N ASP A 339 -2.55 -17.71 -3.79
CA ASP A 339 -3.28 -16.74 -4.62
C ASP A 339 -4.49 -16.16 -3.86
N GLY A 340 -4.65 -14.84 -3.90
CA GLY A 340 -5.63 -14.09 -3.12
C GLY A 340 -5.17 -13.69 -1.73
N GLY A 341 -4.02 -14.19 -1.25
CA GLY A 341 -3.42 -13.77 0.02
C GLY A 341 -3.13 -12.27 0.04
N LYS A 342 -3.37 -11.62 1.17
CA LYS A 342 -3.21 -10.18 1.35
C LYS A 342 -2.34 -9.87 2.56
N ILE A 343 -1.54 -8.81 2.45
CA ILE A 343 -0.72 -8.32 3.56
C ILE A 343 -0.85 -6.80 3.60
N SER A 344 -1.18 -6.29 4.78
CA SER A 344 -1.19 -4.85 5.04
C SER A 344 0.22 -4.37 5.38
N ILE A 345 0.65 -3.31 4.71
CA ILE A 345 1.97 -2.69 4.89
C ILE A 345 1.86 -1.56 5.93
N LEU A 346 2.93 -1.37 6.70
CA LEU A 346 3.11 -0.27 7.62
C LEU A 346 4.48 0.37 7.39
N CYS A 347 4.50 1.69 7.20
CA CYS A 347 5.73 2.46 7.03
C CYS A 347 6.40 2.78 8.39
N GLN A 348 7.69 3.10 8.33
CA GLN A 348 8.44 3.60 9.49
C GLN A 348 7.95 4.98 9.97
N GLU A 349 8.38 5.41 11.15
CA GLU A 349 7.84 6.57 11.88
C GLU A 349 7.89 7.90 11.10
N ASP A 350 8.81 8.06 10.15
CA ASP A 350 8.94 9.27 9.31
C ASP A 350 8.44 9.10 7.87
N TYR A 351 7.74 8.00 7.61
CA TYR A 351 7.29 7.66 6.27
C TYR A 351 5.77 7.46 6.22
N VAL A 352 5.18 7.79 5.08
CA VAL A 352 3.77 7.59 4.77
C VAL A 352 3.67 6.72 3.54
N ILE A 353 2.67 5.84 3.55
CA ILE A 353 2.40 4.97 2.42
C ILE A 353 1.76 5.76 1.27
N GLN A 354 2.37 5.66 0.09
CA GLN A 354 1.82 6.12 -1.16
C GLN A 354 1.14 4.92 -1.84
N ASP A 355 -0.09 5.12 -2.31
CA ASP A 355 -0.96 4.13 -2.98
C ASP A 355 -1.76 3.21 -2.04
N SER A 356 -1.61 1.89 -2.16
CA SER A 356 -2.42 0.88 -1.46
C SER A 356 -1.77 0.47 -0.14
N GLU A 357 -2.55 0.43 0.93
CA GLU A 357 -2.08 -0.13 2.21
C GLU A 357 -1.91 -1.65 2.18
N GLU A 358 -2.42 -2.34 1.16
CA GLU A 358 -2.35 -3.80 1.03
C GLU A 358 -1.65 -4.22 -0.27
N VAL A 359 -0.81 -5.25 -0.16
CA VAL A 359 -0.30 -6.02 -1.29
C VAL A 359 -1.07 -7.33 -1.42
N VAL A 360 -1.33 -7.76 -2.65
CA VAL A 360 -2.14 -8.95 -2.94
C VAL A 360 -1.36 -9.93 -3.79
N CYS A 361 -1.33 -11.19 -3.38
CA CYS A 361 -0.78 -12.28 -4.16
C CYS A 361 -1.74 -12.63 -5.31
N LYS A 362 -1.29 -12.46 -6.56
CA LYS A 362 -2.08 -12.81 -7.74
C LYS A 362 -1.20 -13.39 -8.84
N GLY A 363 -1.52 -14.59 -9.30
CA GLY A 363 -0.78 -15.30 -10.37
C GLY A 363 0.68 -15.55 -10.00
N GLY A 364 0.94 -15.97 -8.76
CA GLY A 364 2.28 -16.24 -8.25
C GLY A 364 3.17 -15.01 -8.06
N ARG A 365 2.61 -13.79 -8.13
CA ARG A 365 3.33 -12.53 -7.93
C ARG A 365 2.56 -11.59 -7.01
N TRP A 366 3.30 -10.82 -6.22
CA TRP A 366 2.74 -9.73 -5.44
C TRP A 366 2.38 -8.54 -6.33
N GLN A 367 1.15 -8.05 -6.19
CA GLN A 367 0.59 -6.91 -6.92
C GLN A 367 0.49 -5.68 -6.03
N SER A 368 0.53 -4.51 -6.68
CA SER A 368 0.32 -3.20 -6.04
C SER A 368 1.30 -2.89 -4.91
N ILE A 369 2.60 -3.14 -5.13
CA ILE A 369 3.66 -2.88 -4.15
C ILE A 369 3.72 -1.38 -3.81
N PRO A 370 3.38 -0.98 -2.57
CA PRO A 370 3.34 0.43 -2.21
C PRO A 370 4.74 0.99 -1.92
N ARG A 371 4.79 2.30 -1.71
CA ARG A 371 6.02 3.03 -1.36
C ARG A 371 5.85 3.72 -0.03
N CYS A 372 6.88 3.64 0.79
CA CYS A 372 6.98 4.47 1.98
C CYS A 372 7.80 5.71 1.61
N VAL A 373 7.11 6.85 1.50
CA VAL A 373 7.71 8.15 1.17
C VAL A 373 7.88 8.99 2.42
N GLU A 374 8.97 9.74 2.49
CA GLU A 374 9.27 10.56 3.65
C GLU A 374 8.19 11.62 3.86
N LYS A 375 7.83 11.84 5.13
CA LYS A 375 6.86 12.85 5.55
C LYS A 375 7.39 14.24 5.21
N ILE A 376 6.68 14.94 4.34
CA ILE A 376 7.02 16.33 3.99
C ILE A 376 6.33 17.28 5.00
N PRO A 377 7.10 18.12 5.72
CA PRO A 377 6.51 19.14 6.59
C PRO A 377 5.82 20.25 5.78
N CYS A 378 4.77 20.84 6.34
CA CYS A 378 4.08 21.98 5.73
C CYS A 378 4.80 23.28 6.06
N SER A 379 4.74 24.22 5.12
CA SER A 379 5.07 25.61 5.38
C SER A 379 4.01 26.29 6.26
N GLN A 380 4.14 27.60 6.47
CA GLN A 380 3.21 28.41 7.23
C GLN A 380 1.73 28.16 6.82
N PRO A 381 0.81 28.09 7.78
CA PRO A 381 -0.59 27.82 7.51
C PRO A 381 -1.27 28.96 6.75
N PRO A 382 -2.34 28.67 5.98
CA PRO A 382 -3.07 29.68 5.24
C PRO A 382 -3.71 30.72 6.16
N HIS A 383 -3.64 31.99 5.77
CA HIS A 383 -4.35 33.07 6.46
C HIS A 383 -5.87 32.97 6.17
N ILE A 384 -6.68 33.10 7.22
CA ILE A 384 -8.15 33.06 7.13
C ILE A 384 -8.71 34.45 7.45
N GLU A 385 -9.48 35.02 6.52
CA GLU A 385 -10.16 36.29 6.75
C GLU A 385 -11.12 36.19 7.95
N HIS A 386 -11.02 37.14 8.87
CA HIS A 386 -11.76 37.13 10.14
C HIS A 386 -11.51 35.89 11.03
N GLY A 387 -10.51 35.05 10.73
CA GLY A 387 -10.10 33.92 11.57
C GLY A 387 -8.81 34.21 12.35
N ILE A 388 -8.67 33.60 13.53
CA ILE A 388 -7.43 33.58 14.31
C ILE A 388 -7.13 32.14 14.76
N MET A 389 -5.86 31.74 14.70
CA MET A 389 -5.44 30.41 15.17
C MET A 389 -5.62 30.30 16.68
N ARG A 390 -6.20 29.19 17.13
CA ARG A 390 -6.40 28.88 18.54
C ARG A 390 -5.06 28.43 19.15
N ALA A 391 -4.54 29.20 20.10
CA ALA A 391 -3.34 28.81 20.85
C ALA A 391 -3.65 27.61 21.77
N SER A 392 -2.81 26.57 21.77
CA SER A 392 -2.93 25.45 22.72
C SER A 392 -2.50 25.90 24.13
N ASN A 393 -3.17 25.36 25.15
CA ASN A 393 -2.95 25.73 26.56
C ASN A 393 -1.74 25.03 27.22
N SER A 394 -0.97 24.21 26.49
CA SER A 394 0.23 23.54 27.01
C SER A 394 1.44 24.48 26.92
N SER A 395 2.11 24.71 28.05
CA SER A 395 3.27 25.60 28.15
C SER A 395 4.54 25.07 27.44
N GLU A 396 4.58 23.78 27.09
CA GLU A 396 5.71 23.14 26.40
C GLU A 396 5.62 23.24 24.87
N GLU A 397 4.43 23.46 24.27
CA GLU A 397 4.25 23.65 22.81
C GLU A 397 4.39 25.13 22.38
N ARG A 398 4.48 26.06 23.34
CA ARG A 398 4.45 27.51 23.08
C ARG A 398 5.65 28.04 22.32
N GLU A 399 6.81 27.38 22.41
CA GLU A 399 8.03 27.86 21.74
C GLU A 399 8.15 27.36 20.28
N GLU A 400 7.50 26.25 19.91
CA GLU A 400 7.56 25.70 18.55
C GLU A 400 6.42 26.17 17.65
N THR A 401 5.21 26.39 18.18
CA THR A 401 4.01 26.60 17.33
C THR A 401 3.90 27.97 16.67
N PHE A 402 4.51 29.02 17.24
CA PHE A 402 4.41 30.39 16.72
C PHE A 402 5.64 30.86 15.95
N ASN A 403 6.75 30.13 16.01
CA ASN A 403 8.02 30.50 15.38
C ASN A 403 8.64 29.40 14.49
N SER A 404 8.06 28.20 14.43
CA SER A 404 8.53 27.20 13.49
C SER A 404 8.15 27.61 12.06
N SER A 405 9.14 27.68 11.18
CA SER A 405 8.92 27.89 9.75
C SER A 405 8.30 26.66 9.05
N LEU A 406 8.30 25.52 9.74
CA LEU A 406 7.88 24.22 9.24
C LEU A 406 7.04 23.47 10.28
N TYR A 407 5.90 22.93 9.85
CA TYR A 407 4.98 22.13 10.65
C TYR A 407 5.06 20.67 10.24
N VAL A 408 5.27 19.77 11.20
CA VAL A 408 5.41 18.34 10.93
C VAL A 408 4.15 17.75 10.30
N HIS A 409 4.32 16.66 9.53
CA HIS A 409 3.19 15.95 8.96
C HIS A 409 2.22 15.48 10.05
N GLY A 410 0.93 15.74 9.87
CA GLY A 410 -0.13 15.37 10.81
C GLY A 410 -0.43 16.45 11.85
N THR A 411 0.32 17.55 11.89
CA THR A 411 -0.02 18.70 12.75
C THR A 411 -1.44 19.18 12.44
N LYS A 412 -2.24 19.33 13.50
CA LYS A 412 -3.60 19.88 13.44
C LYS A 412 -3.63 21.25 14.09
N LEU A 413 -4.13 22.23 13.37
CA LEU A 413 -4.33 23.59 13.88
C LEU A 413 -5.83 23.89 13.85
N SER A 414 -6.34 24.53 14.90
CA SER A 414 -7.74 24.96 14.97
C SER A 414 -7.83 26.48 14.88
N TYR A 415 -8.93 26.98 14.35
CA TYR A 415 -9.23 28.39 14.15
C TYR A 415 -10.51 28.77 14.87
N ILE A 416 -10.55 30.03 15.31
CA ILE A 416 -11.76 30.67 15.82
C ILE A 416 -12.01 31.94 15.01
N CYS A 417 -13.28 32.27 14.78
CA CYS A 417 -13.65 33.50 14.07
C CYS A 417 -13.71 34.69 15.04
N LYS A 418 -13.41 35.88 14.52
CA LYS A 418 -13.56 37.17 15.22
C LYS A 418 -15.05 37.46 15.46
N ASP A 419 -15.33 38.35 16.41
CA ASP A 419 -16.68 38.75 16.78
C ASP A 419 -17.53 39.17 15.56
N GLY A 420 -18.77 38.68 15.49
CA GLY A 420 -19.70 38.89 14.37
C GLY A 420 -19.59 37.85 13.24
N PHE A 421 -18.70 36.87 13.35
CA PHE A 421 -18.51 35.81 12.36
C PHE A 421 -18.56 34.43 13.02
N ARG A 422 -19.13 33.45 12.32
CA ARG A 422 -19.16 32.04 12.73
C ARG A 422 -18.38 31.16 11.76
N ILE A 423 -17.81 30.07 12.27
CA ILE A 423 -17.10 29.10 11.45
C ILE A 423 -18.09 28.23 10.67
N SER A 424 -17.82 28.01 9.39
CA SER A 424 -18.58 27.10 8.54
C SER A 424 -17.78 25.83 8.28
N GLY A 425 -18.29 24.68 8.74
CA GLY A 425 -17.64 23.38 8.56
C GLY A 425 -16.72 22.97 9.74
N GLU A 426 -15.66 22.23 9.44
CA GLU A 426 -14.64 21.82 10.41
C GLU A 426 -13.80 23.03 10.86
N ASP A 427 -13.45 23.11 12.15
CA ASP A 427 -12.80 24.27 12.74
C ASP A 427 -11.26 24.25 12.62
N GLY A 428 -10.69 23.35 11.82
CA GLY A 428 -9.26 23.16 11.77
C GLY A 428 -8.70 22.72 10.43
N ILE A 429 -7.37 22.79 10.34
CA ILE A 429 -6.58 22.31 9.22
C ILE A 429 -5.59 21.26 9.70
N THR A 430 -5.29 20.30 8.83
CA THR A 430 -4.28 19.27 9.08
C THR A 430 -3.19 19.36 8.02
N CYS A 431 -1.93 19.32 8.43
CA CYS A 431 -0.79 19.21 7.53
C CYS A 431 -0.71 17.78 6.99
N TYR A 432 -0.75 17.62 5.68
CA TYR A 432 -0.60 16.33 5.01
C TYR A 432 0.33 16.48 3.80
N MET A 433 1.46 15.77 3.84
CA MET A 433 2.46 15.73 2.75
C MET A 433 2.82 17.13 2.21
N GLY A 434 3.17 18.05 3.11
CA GLY A 434 3.55 19.43 2.76
C GLY A 434 2.38 20.34 2.36
N LYS A 435 1.13 19.87 2.40
CA LYS A 435 -0.07 20.64 2.08
C LYS A 435 -1.06 20.67 3.23
N TRP A 436 -1.61 21.85 3.51
CA TRP A 436 -2.72 21.99 4.45
C TRP A 436 -4.03 21.50 3.83
N SER A 437 -4.88 20.85 4.64
CA SER A 437 -6.26 20.58 4.27
C SER A 437 -7.05 21.87 4.04
N SER A 438 -8.23 21.76 3.44
CA SER A 438 -9.11 22.91 3.17
C SER A 438 -9.32 23.74 4.44
N PRO A 439 -9.02 25.05 4.41
CA PRO A 439 -9.18 25.91 5.58
C PRO A 439 -10.67 26.20 5.87
N PRO A 440 -11.04 26.39 7.15
CA PRO A 440 -12.37 26.86 7.52
C PRO A 440 -12.69 28.24 6.93
N CYS A 441 -13.98 28.54 6.79
CA CYS A 441 -14.47 29.86 6.39
C CYS A 441 -15.24 30.53 7.54
N CYS A 442 -14.91 31.78 7.84
CA CYS A 442 -15.66 32.61 8.77
C CYS A 442 -16.75 33.38 8.00
N VAL A 443 -18.01 33.05 8.24
CA VAL A 443 -19.16 33.71 7.60
C VAL A 443 -19.81 34.67 8.58
N GLY A 444 -20.18 35.86 8.10
CA GLY A 444 -20.88 36.85 8.92
C GLY A 444 -22.21 36.31 9.42
N GLU A 445 -22.62 36.70 10.62
CA GLU A 445 -24.00 36.52 11.04
C GLU A 445 -24.86 37.48 10.23
N ASP A 446 -25.51 36.97 9.17
CA ASP A 446 -26.57 37.71 8.53
C ASP A 446 -27.62 38.04 9.59
N ASN A 447 -27.81 39.34 9.85
CA ASN A 447 -28.97 39.83 10.60
C ASN A 447 -30.21 39.32 9.88
N ILE A 448 -30.77 38.21 10.37
CA ILE A 448 -32.14 37.82 10.08
C ILE A 448 -32.99 38.94 10.67
N SER A 449 -33.26 39.95 9.85
CA SER A 449 -34.36 40.87 10.05
C SER A 449 -35.59 39.99 10.20
N GLY A 450 -36.07 39.86 11.44
CA GLY A 450 -37.25 39.08 11.78
C GLY A 450 -38.44 39.51 10.93
N PRO A 451 -39.37 38.58 10.63
CA PRO A 451 -40.61 38.96 9.98
C PRO A 451 -41.35 39.93 10.90
N TRP A 452 -41.67 41.09 10.35
CA TRP A 452 -42.56 42.06 10.94
C TRP A 452 -43.88 41.35 11.29
N TYR A 453 -44.29 41.43 12.55
CA TYR A 453 -45.67 41.18 12.94
C TYR A 453 -46.49 42.35 12.39
N ASP A 454 -47.32 42.10 11.38
CA ASP A 454 -48.41 43.00 11.02
C ASP A 454 -49.68 42.58 11.78
N GLU A 455 -50.32 43.60 12.36
CA GLU A 455 -51.51 43.60 13.23
C GLU A 455 -52.82 43.12 12.58
#